data_AF-A0A7K3XFB6-F1
#
_entry.id   AF-A0A7K3XFB6-F1
#
_cell.length_a   1.000
_cell.length_b   1.000
_cell.length_c   1.000
_cell.angle_alpha   90.00
_cell.angle_beta   90.00
_cell.angle_gamma   90.00
#
_symmetry.space_group_name_H-M   'P 1'
#
loop_
_entity.id
_entity.type
_entity.pdbx_description
1 polymer ?
#
loop_
_entity_poly.entity_id
_entity_poly.type
_entity_poly.pdbx_seq_one_letter_code
_entity_poly.pdbx_strand_id
1 'polypeptide(L)'
;MVKSFWRRLILENKFDPESAGYIGEKFNHFLPNALGIKPIIQYLVSTPDLLWWAMAVFTVVEAIVGLFIMLGLFTRMMSIGVFGLAMGILLGSGWLGTTCLDEWQIGILGLAAGFTIFLSGSGKLSIDYFLINRQYKITHYKWFNWLGSGVLPVKLNVLHRIVFTGSITILFITLFTNQYFHGGVWGELHNKSIKPKIEIEHAKISDNSLSFQVFTWTSMVLK
;
A
#
# COMPACT_ATOMS: atom_id res chain seq x y z
N MET A 1 7.13 -4.15 3.67
CA MET A 1 7.09 -3.51 4.99
C MET A 1 8.47 -3.28 5.59
N VAL A 2 9.12 -4.25 6.24
CA VAL A 2 10.38 -3.96 6.99
C VAL A 2 11.57 -3.45 6.15
N LYS A 3 11.72 -3.93 4.91
CA LYS A 3 12.75 -3.45 3.97
C LYS A 3 12.57 -1.98 3.57
N SER A 4 11.32 -1.50 3.51
CA SER A 4 10.98 -0.11 3.14
C SER A 4 11.39 0.87 4.23
N PHE A 5 11.12 0.53 5.50
CA PHE A 5 11.53 1.30 6.68
C PHE A 5 13.05 1.53 6.71
N TRP A 6 13.82 0.45 6.62
CA TRP A 6 15.29 0.52 6.68
C TRP A 6 15.87 1.39 5.57
N ARG A 7 15.32 1.30 4.36
CA ARG A 7 15.77 2.11 3.22
C ARG A 7 15.47 3.60 3.40
N ARG A 8 14.28 3.95 3.90
CA ARG A 8 13.79 5.34 3.97
C ARG A 8 14.36 6.15 5.13
N LEU A 9 14.72 5.51 6.24
CA LEU A 9 15.21 6.20 7.44
C LEU A 9 16.73 6.14 7.61
N ILE A 10 17.39 5.11 7.07
CA ILE A 10 18.81 4.85 7.37
C ILE A 10 19.71 5.00 6.14
N LEU A 11 19.22 4.71 4.94
CA LEU A 11 20.04 4.67 3.72
C LEU A 11 19.85 5.88 2.80
N GLU A 12 18.61 6.25 2.50
CA GLU A 12 18.26 7.36 1.62
C GLU A 12 17.28 8.25 2.40
N ASN A 13 17.76 9.33 3.02
CA ASN A 13 16.95 10.28 3.80
C ASN A 13 15.95 11.04 2.89
N LYS A 14 14.91 10.37 2.40
CA LYS A 14 13.89 10.92 1.45
C LYS A 14 12.84 11.81 2.12
N PHE A 15 13.08 12.13 3.38
CA PHE A 15 12.20 12.92 4.22
C PHE A 15 12.57 14.41 4.22
N ASP A 16 13.75 14.77 3.73
CA ASP A 16 14.18 16.17 3.67
C ASP A 16 13.47 16.92 2.53
N PRO A 17 12.69 17.98 2.83
CA PRO A 17 12.02 18.82 1.83
C PRO A 17 12.98 19.48 0.84
N GLU A 18 14.25 19.69 1.21
CA GLU A 18 15.26 20.33 0.36
C GLU A 18 16.05 19.32 -0.50
N SER A 19 15.81 18.01 -0.31
CA SER A 19 16.50 16.97 -1.07
C SER A 19 15.86 16.71 -2.45
N ALA A 20 16.70 16.51 -3.47
CA ALA A 20 16.25 16.06 -4.78
C ALA A 20 15.59 14.67 -4.66
N GLY A 21 14.28 14.60 -4.87
CA GLY A 21 13.47 13.40 -4.69
C GLY A 21 12.60 13.37 -3.42
N TYR A 22 12.31 14.54 -2.84
CA TYR A 22 11.33 14.70 -1.76
C TYR A 22 10.02 13.96 -2.06
N ILE A 23 9.51 13.26 -1.05
CA ILE A 23 8.35 12.38 -1.21
C ILE A 23 7.09 13.13 -1.64
N GLY A 24 6.98 14.44 -1.34
CA GLY A 24 5.84 15.27 -1.73
C GLY A 24 5.66 15.45 -3.23
N GLU A 25 6.73 15.41 -4.04
CA GLU A 25 6.59 15.41 -5.49
C GLU A 25 5.88 14.14 -5.98
N LYS A 26 6.06 13.00 -5.30
CA LYS A 26 5.34 11.76 -5.60
C LYS A 26 3.88 11.80 -5.18
N PHE A 27 3.56 12.53 -4.10
CA PHE A 27 2.17 12.73 -3.68
C PHE A 27 1.37 13.59 -4.66
N ASN A 28 2.02 14.57 -5.31
CA ASN A 28 1.41 15.29 -6.43
C ASN A 28 0.99 14.35 -7.56
N HIS A 29 1.81 13.34 -7.85
CA HIS A 29 1.47 12.32 -8.84
C HIS A 29 0.31 11.41 -8.41
N PHE A 30 0.03 11.24 -7.11
CA PHE A 30 -1.10 10.42 -6.63
C PHE A 30 -2.48 11.10 -6.79
N LEU A 31 -2.54 12.44 -6.87
CA LEU A 31 -3.79 13.21 -6.83
C LEU A 31 -4.81 12.92 -7.96
N PRO A 32 -4.43 12.82 -9.25
CA PRO A 32 -5.41 12.77 -10.34
C PRO A 32 -6.45 11.65 -10.26
N ASN A 33 -6.05 10.42 -9.87
CA ASN A 33 -6.97 9.28 -9.82
C ASN A 33 -7.00 8.53 -8.48
N ALA A 34 -6.54 9.15 -7.37
CA ALA A 34 -6.75 8.57 -6.04
C ALA A 34 -8.25 8.35 -5.77
N LEU A 35 -8.60 7.21 -5.20
CA LEU A 35 -10.01 6.81 -5.02
C LEU A 35 -10.43 7.11 -3.58
N GLY A 36 -11.36 8.06 -3.40
CA GLY A 36 -11.93 8.41 -2.09
C GLY A 36 -11.03 9.23 -1.15
N ILE A 37 -9.71 9.30 -1.38
CA ILE A 37 -8.74 9.98 -0.49
C ILE A 37 -8.19 11.30 -1.09
N LYS A 38 -8.69 11.72 -2.27
CA LYS A 38 -8.25 12.97 -2.94
C LYS A 38 -8.17 14.21 -2.02
N PRO A 39 -9.21 14.58 -1.25
CA PRO A 39 -9.16 15.80 -0.44
C PRO A 39 -8.13 15.73 0.69
N ILE A 40 -7.91 14.54 1.26
CA ILE A 40 -6.93 14.32 2.32
C ILE A 40 -5.51 14.42 1.75
N ILE A 41 -5.27 13.83 0.58
CA ILE A 41 -3.97 13.93 -0.10
C ILE A 41 -3.70 15.38 -0.53
N GLN A 42 -4.71 16.09 -1.04
CA GLN A 42 -4.57 17.48 -1.45
C GLN A 42 -4.22 18.38 -0.27
N TYR A 43 -4.88 18.16 0.87
CA TYR A 43 -4.57 18.87 2.11
C TYR A 43 -3.12 18.59 2.55
N LEU A 44 -2.72 17.31 2.61
CA LEU A 44 -1.35 16.91 2.98
C LEU A 44 -0.29 17.54 2.06
N VAL A 45 -0.51 17.51 0.74
CA VAL A 45 0.39 18.12 -0.25
C VAL A 45 0.51 19.63 -0.07
N SER A 46 -0.60 20.32 0.27
CA SER A 46 -0.59 21.76 0.51
C SER A 46 0.10 22.17 1.82
N THR A 47 0.35 21.21 2.72
CA THR A 47 1.00 21.43 4.02
C THR A 47 2.21 20.49 4.20
N PRO A 48 3.42 20.89 3.74
CA PRO A 48 4.60 20.01 3.70
C PRO A 48 5.03 19.47 5.07
N ASP A 49 4.87 20.25 6.15
CA ASP A 49 5.18 19.80 7.51
C ASP A 49 4.28 18.64 7.96
N LEU A 50 2.99 18.69 7.62
CA LEU A 50 2.04 17.64 7.96
C LEU A 50 2.27 16.38 7.13
N LEU A 51 2.65 16.54 5.86
CA LEU A 51 3.00 15.43 4.98
C LEU A 51 4.21 14.65 5.52
N TRP A 52 5.22 15.36 6.02
CA TRP A 52 6.38 14.74 6.65
C TRP A 52 5.97 13.87 7.84
N TRP A 53 5.17 14.42 8.76
CA TRP A 53 4.67 13.69 9.93
C TRP A 53 3.81 12.49 9.54
N ALA A 54 2.92 12.64 8.55
CA ALA A 54 2.09 11.55 8.06
C ALA A 54 2.95 10.39 7.50
N MET A 55 4.01 10.71 6.76
CA MET A 55 4.93 9.71 6.21
C MET A 55 5.82 9.06 7.26
N ALA A 56 6.28 9.83 8.25
CA ALA A 56 7.05 9.30 9.38
C ALA A 56 6.20 8.32 10.19
N VAL A 57 4.99 8.73 10.56
CA VAL A 57 4.03 7.88 11.29
C VAL A 57 3.67 6.64 10.48
N PHE A 58 3.33 6.78 9.20
CA PHE A 58 3.03 5.64 8.33
C PHE A 58 4.18 4.63 8.29
N THR A 59 5.42 5.10 8.17
CA THR A 59 6.62 4.25 8.10
C THR A 59 6.90 3.53 9.41
N VAL A 60 6.73 4.22 10.55
CA VAL A 60 6.85 3.60 11.88
C VAL A 60 5.78 2.55 12.11
N VAL A 61 4.52 2.85 11.78
CA VAL A 61 3.40 1.90 11.90
C VAL A 61 3.63 0.69 10.99
N GLU A 62 4.06 0.89 9.74
CA GLU A 62 4.40 -0.19 8.81
C GLU A 62 5.48 -1.13 9.39
N ALA A 63 6.50 -0.57 10.04
CA ALA A 63 7.57 -1.35 10.66
C ALA A 63 7.08 -2.14 11.87
N ILE A 64 6.31 -1.52 12.77
CA ILE A 64 5.77 -2.17 13.97
C ILE A 64 4.81 -3.30 13.57
N VAL A 65 3.85 -3.03 12.70
CA VAL A 65 2.86 -4.01 12.23
C VAL A 65 3.55 -5.17 11.52
N GLY A 66 4.50 -4.87 10.63
CA GLY A 66 5.26 -5.88 9.91
C GLY A 66 6.08 -6.78 10.85
N LEU A 67 6.78 -6.18 11.82
CA LEU A 67 7.58 -6.93 12.80
C LEU A 67 6.69 -7.81 13.68
N PHE A 68 5.59 -7.28 14.20
CA PHE A 68 4.72 -8.03 15.11
C PHE A 68 3.98 -9.17 14.40
N ILE A 69 3.64 -9.03 13.13
CA ILE A 69 3.14 -10.17 12.33
C ILE A 69 4.20 -11.25 12.13
N MET A 70 5.45 -10.87 11.82
CA MET A 70 6.53 -11.86 11.67
C MET A 70 6.78 -12.64 12.96
N LEU A 71 6.69 -11.98 14.11
CA LEU A 71 6.81 -12.61 15.43
C LEU A 71 5.53 -13.34 15.87
N GLY A 72 4.40 -13.09 15.21
CA GLY A 72 3.10 -13.63 15.60
C GLY A 72 2.61 -13.11 16.96
N LEU A 73 2.80 -11.81 17.22
CA LEU A 73 2.35 -11.12 18.43
C LEU A 73 1.11 -10.25 18.12
N PHE A 74 0.04 -10.41 18.91
CA PHE A 74 -1.26 -9.74 18.71
C PHE A 74 -1.77 -9.83 17.27
N THR A 75 -1.75 -11.03 16.68
CA THR A 75 -1.84 -11.17 15.21
C THR A 75 -3.13 -10.65 14.61
N ARG A 76 -4.26 -10.72 15.32
CA ARG A 76 -5.53 -10.16 14.82
C ARG A 76 -5.53 -8.65 14.82
N MET A 77 -5.00 -8.02 15.88
CA MET A 77 -4.81 -6.57 15.90
C MET A 77 -3.87 -6.11 14.78
N MET A 78 -2.75 -6.81 14.59
CA MET A 78 -1.79 -6.45 13.56
C MET A 78 -2.36 -6.69 12.15
N SER A 79 -3.21 -7.70 11.97
CA SER A 79 -3.94 -7.94 10.74
C SER A 79 -4.86 -6.76 10.37
N ILE A 80 -5.54 -6.14 11.34
CA ILE A 80 -6.29 -4.89 11.11
C ILE A 80 -5.35 -3.78 10.62
N GLY A 81 -4.15 -3.69 11.23
CA GLY A 81 -3.09 -2.80 10.77
C GLY A 81 -2.68 -3.05 9.31
N VAL A 82 -2.44 -4.30 8.93
CA VAL A 82 -2.13 -4.68 7.54
C VAL A 82 -3.27 -4.32 6.60
N PHE A 83 -4.50 -4.61 6.99
CA PHE A 83 -5.67 -4.28 6.18
C PHE A 83 -5.76 -2.76 5.93
N GLY A 84 -5.57 -1.94 6.97
CA GLY A 84 -5.57 -0.48 6.85
C GLY A 84 -4.42 0.07 6.00
N LEU A 85 -3.20 -0.44 6.21
CA LEU A 85 -2.03 -0.03 5.41
C LEU A 85 -2.20 -0.43 3.92
N ALA A 86 -2.69 -1.63 3.66
CA ALA A 86 -2.93 -2.13 2.31
C ALA A 86 -4.04 -1.33 1.60
N MET A 87 -5.12 -1.00 2.30
CA MET A 87 -6.17 -0.11 1.78
C MET A 87 -5.64 1.29 1.48
N GLY A 88 -4.81 1.86 2.35
CA GLY A 88 -4.21 3.18 2.13
C GLY A 88 -3.36 3.25 0.86
N ILE A 89 -2.54 2.21 0.62
CA ILE A 89 -1.74 2.10 -0.61
C ILE A 89 -2.64 1.89 -1.83
N LEU A 90 -3.60 0.96 -1.76
CA LEU A 90 -4.52 0.63 -2.85
C LEU A 90 -5.30 1.87 -3.33
N LEU A 91 -5.83 2.66 -2.40
CA LEU A 91 -6.66 3.83 -2.70
C LEU A 91 -5.84 5.07 -3.10
N GLY A 92 -4.60 5.19 -2.61
CA GLY A 92 -3.71 6.31 -2.92
C GLY A 92 -2.96 6.13 -4.23
N SER A 93 -2.18 5.05 -4.35
CA SER A 93 -1.19 4.86 -5.42
C SER A 93 -1.51 3.72 -6.38
N GLY A 94 -2.64 3.01 -6.23
CA GLY A 94 -3.00 1.84 -7.06
C GLY A 94 -3.14 2.10 -8.56
N TRP A 95 -3.05 3.35 -9.03
CA TRP A 95 -3.21 3.75 -10.43
C TRP A 95 -1.95 4.31 -11.09
N LEU A 96 -0.83 4.43 -10.36
CA LEU A 96 0.32 5.24 -10.80
C LEU A 96 1.30 4.50 -11.76
N GLY A 97 1.20 4.72 -13.07
CA GLY A 97 2.27 4.40 -14.05
C GLY A 97 2.77 2.93 -14.07
N THR A 98 4.02 2.64 -14.45
CA THR A 98 4.54 1.25 -14.56
C THR A 98 4.48 0.47 -13.26
N THR A 99 4.44 1.16 -12.12
CA THR A 99 4.40 0.56 -10.79
C THR A 99 2.97 0.28 -10.32
N CYS A 100 1.95 0.83 -10.99
CA CYS A 100 0.54 0.72 -10.58
C CYS A 100 0.09 -0.72 -10.36
N LEU A 101 0.58 -1.64 -11.19
CA LEU A 101 0.28 -3.07 -11.08
C LEU A 101 0.87 -3.63 -9.77
N ASP A 102 2.10 -3.27 -9.43
CA ASP A 102 2.79 -3.72 -8.23
C ASP A 102 2.13 -3.14 -6.96
N GLU A 103 1.79 -1.85 -6.95
CA GLU A 103 1.10 -1.22 -5.80
C GLU A 103 -0.32 -1.76 -5.62
N TRP A 104 -1.06 -1.97 -6.70
CA TRP A 104 -2.37 -2.61 -6.67
C TRP A 104 -2.29 -4.05 -6.18
N GLN A 105 -1.33 -4.84 -6.68
CA GLN A 105 -1.08 -6.22 -6.24
C GLN A 105 -0.75 -6.28 -4.75
N ILE A 106 0.14 -5.40 -4.27
CA ILE A 106 0.49 -5.30 -2.84
C ILE A 106 -0.76 -4.92 -2.03
N GLY A 107 -1.58 -4.00 -2.52
CA GLY A 107 -2.82 -3.57 -1.86
C GLY A 107 -3.83 -4.72 -1.73
N ILE A 108 -4.14 -5.42 -2.82
CA ILE A 108 -5.09 -6.54 -2.81
C ILE A 108 -4.56 -7.74 -2.02
N LEU A 109 -3.28 -8.08 -2.20
CA LEU A 109 -2.64 -9.17 -1.44
C LEU A 109 -2.65 -8.85 0.06
N GLY A 110 -2.32 -7.62 0.44
CA GLY A 110 -2.36 -7.18 1.83
C GLY A 110 -3.77 -7.21 2.42
N LEU A 111 -4.78 -6.80 1.65
CA LEU A 111 -6.19 -6.86 2.04
C LEU A 111 -6.64 -8.31 2.31
N ALA A 112 -6.35 -9.22 1.36
CA ALA A 112 -6.72 -10.63 1.46
C ALA A 112 -5.94 -11.36 2.57
N ALA A 113 -4.63 -11.11 2.67
CA ALA A 113 -3.78 -11.68 3.71
C ALA A 113 -4.17 -11.18 5.10
N GLY A 114 -4.42 -9.87 5.25
CA GLY A 114 -4.94 -9.28 6.48
C GLY A 114 -6.23 -9.96 6.90
N PHE A 115 -7.24 -9.99 6.01
CA PHE A 115 -8.52 -10.64 6.30
C PHE A 115 -8.37 -12.13 6.70
N THR A 116 -7.51 -12.86 5.99
CA THR A 116 -7.25 -14.29 6.29
C THR A 116 -6.62 -14.46 7.67
N ILE A 117 -5.57 -13.68 7.99
CA ILE A 117 -4.87 -13.74 9.29
C ILE A 117 -5.80 -13.32 10.43
N PHE A 118 -6.71 -12.35 10.20
CA PHE A 118 -7.70 -11.94 11.19
C PHE A 118 -8.57 -13.13 11.63
N LEU A 119 -9.04 -13.91 10.65
CA LEU A 119 -9.93 -15.03 10.87
C LEU A 119 -9.19 -16.26 11.39
N SER A 120 -8.00 -16.57 10.84
CA SER A 120 -7.23 -17.75 11.22
C SER A 120 -6.46 -17.59 12.53
N GLY A 121 -6.03 -16.37 12.88
CA GLY A 121 -5.06 -16.14 13.94
C GLY A 121 -3.66 -16.68 13.61
N SER A 122 -2.80 -16.78 14.62
CA SER A 122 -1.43 -17.29 14.51
C SER A 122 -1.30 -18.82 14.67
N GLY A 123 -0.19 -19.36 14.18
CA GLY A 123 0.16 -20.78 14.32
C GLY A 123 0.98 -21.11 15.58
N LYS A 124 1.43 -22.38 15.67
CA LYS A 124 2.16 -22.93 16.84
C LYS A 124 3.51 -22.26 17.14
N LEU A 125 4.19 -21.72 16.12
CA LEU A 125 5.50 -21.06 16.25
C LEU A 125 5.39 -19.54 16.53
N SER A 126 4.27 -19.08 17.07
CA SER A 126 4.03 -17.65 17.34
C SER A 126 4.23 -17.29 18.80
N ILE A 127 4.57 -16.03 19.06
CA ILE A 127 4.63 -15.52 20.43
C ILE A 127 3.26 -15.57 21.10
N ASP A 128 2.17 -15.31 20.36
CA ASP A 128 0.80 -15.46 20.88
C ASP A 128 0.53 -16.88 21.40
N TYR A 129 0.92 -17.90 20.64
CA TYR A 129 0.75 -19.31 21.05
C TYR A 129 1.64 -19.63 22.27
N PHE A 130 2.87 -19.13 22.30
CA PHE A 130 3.76 -19.28 23.45
C PHE A 130 3.20 -18.65 24.73
N LEU A 131 2.62 -17.44 24.62
CA LEU A 131 1.96 -16.73 25.72
C LEU A 131 0.75 -17.51 26.26
N ILE A 132 -0.05 -18.11 25.37
CA ILE A 132 -1.20 -18.94 25.74
C ILE A 132 -0.73 -20.21 26.44
N ASN A 133 0.29 -20.88 25.91
CA ASN A 133 0.80 -22.14 26.45
C ASN A 133 1.40 -21.97 27.86
N ARG A 134 2.08 -20.84 28.12
CA ARG A 134 2.63 -20.52 29.45
C ARG A 134 1.61 -19.92 30.44
N GLN A 135 0.32 -19.80 30.07
CA GLN A 135 -0.75 -19.29 30.93
C GLN A 135 -0.41 -17.92 31.56
N TYR A 136 0.14 -17.00 30.78
CA TYR A 136 0.40 -15.64 31.26
C TYR A 136 -0.90 -14.90 31.60
N LYS A 137 -0.89 -14.04 32.64
CA LYS A 137 -2.09 -13.27 33.08
C LYS A 137 -2.80 -12.52 31.95
N ILE A 138 -2.06 -12.08 30.93
CA ILE A 138 -2.59 -11.33 29.77
C ILE A 138 -3.53 -12.20 28.92
N THR A 139 -3.29 -13.50 28.81
CA THR A 139 -4.06 -14.41 27.94
C THR A 139 -5.40 -14.83 28.53
N HIS A 140 -5.60 -14.65 29.84
CA HIS A 140 -6.87 -14.93 30.51
C HIS A 140 -7.93 -13.85 30.28
N TYR A 141 -7.54 -12.64 29.84
CA TYR A 141 -8.50 -11.59 29.57
C TYR A 141 -9.27 -11.83 28.26
N LYS A 142 -10.58 -11.58 28.28
CA LYS A 142 -11.46 -11.76 27.10
C LYS A 142 -11.03 -10.94 25.88
N TRP A 143 -10.37 -9.79 26.08
CA TRP A 143 -9.86 -8.95 24.99
C TRP A 143 -8.71 -9.63 24.22
N PHE A 144 -7.91 -10.47 24.89
CA PHE A 144 -6.81 -11.18 24.25
C PHE A 144 -7.32 -12.18 23.20
N ASN A 145 -8.50 -12.77 23.42
CA ASN A 145 -9.14 -13.63 22.42
C ASN A 145 -9.57 -12.86 21.16
N TRP A 146 -9.79 -11.55 21.24
CA TRP A 146 -10.12 -10.71 20.08
C TRP A 146 -8.88 -10.14 19.40
N LEU A 147 -7.87 -9.73 20.18
CA LEU A 147 -6.70 -9.03 19.67
C LEU A 147 -5.52 -9.96 19.34
N GLY A 148 -5.37 -11.06 20.08
CA GLY A 148 -4.40 -12.11 19.84
C GLY A 148 -5.02 -13.30 19.14
N SER A 149 -4.33 -14.44 19.25
CA SER A 149 -4.63 -15.66 18.47
C SER A 149 -5.47 -16.70 19.21
N GLY A 150 -6.21 -16.28 20.25
CA GLY A 150 -7.09 -17.18 21.01
C GLY A 150 -8.26 -17.73 20.18
N VAL A 151 -9.00 -18.69 20.73
CA VAL A 151 -10.24 -19.17 20.10
C VAL A 151 -11.24 -18.02 19.94
N LEU A 152 -11.62 -17.74 18.68
CA LEU A 152 -12.63 -16.73 18.38
C LEU A 152 -13.96 -17.17 19.01
N PRO A 153 -14.59 -16.33 19.86
CA PRO A 153 -15.85 -16.65 20.51
C PRO A 153 -17.03 -16.45 19.53
N VAL A 154 -16.95 -17.03 18.34
CA VAL A 154 -17.92 -16.87 17.26
C VAL A 154 -18.44 -18.25 16.85
N LYS A 155 -19.75 -18.36 16.66
CA LYS A 155 -20.38 -19.60 16.18
C LYS A 155 -19.88 -19.93 14.77
N LEU A 156 -19.59 -21.21 14.51
CA LEU A 156 -19.02 -21.66 13.23
C LEU A 156 -19.87 -21.25 12.01
N ASN A 157 -21.21 -21.34 12.11
CA ASN A 157 -22.12 -20.90 11.03
C ASN A 157 -22.02 -19.41 10.72
N VAL A 158 -21.80 -18.57 11.75
CA VAL A 158 -21.63 -17.12 11.56
C VAL A 158 -20.25 -16.85 10.97
N LEU A 159 -19.22 -17.57 11.42
CA LEU A 159 -17.87 -17.47 10.87
C LEU A 159 -17.85 -17.79 9.37
N HIS A 160 -18.48 -18.88 8.93
CA HIS A 160 -18.58 -19.22 7.50
C HIS A 160 -19.28 -18.13 6.69
N ARG A 161 -20.34 -17.52 7.24
CA ARG A 161 -21.03 -16.41 6.58
C ARG A 161 -20.13 -15.18 6.45
N ILE A 162 -19.36 -14.85 7.49
CA ILE A 162 -18.39 -13.74 7.48
C ILE A 162 -17.30 -14.02 6.45
N VAL A 163 -16.73 -15.23 6.44
CA VAL A 163 -15.70 -15.64 5.48
C VAL A 163 -16.24 -15.49 4.06
N PHE A 164 -17.40 -16.09 3.76
CA PHE A 164 -17.99 -16.03 2.42
C PHE A 164 -18.28 -14.60 1.96
N THR A 165 -18.92 -13.80 2.83
CA THR A 165 -19.24 -12.40 2.52
C THR A 165 -17.98 -11.57 2.32
N GLY A 166 -16.97 -11.75 3.18
CA GLY A 166 -15.70 -11.06 3.09
C GLY A 166 -14.91 -11.44 1.84
N SER A 167 -14.85 -12.73 1.48
CA SER A 167 -14.21 -13.19 0.24
C SER A 167 -14.87 -12.61 -1.01
N ILE A 168 -16.20 -12.58 -1.08
CA ILE A 168 -16.93 -11.94 -2.18
C ILE A 168 -16.64 -10.44 -2.23
N THR A 169 -16.61 -9.79 -1.07
CA THR A 169 -16.32 -8.35 -0.97
C THR A 169 -14.91 -8.03 -1.46
N ILE A 170 -13.91 -8.80 -1.04
CA ILE A 170 -12.51 -8.66 -1.48
C ILE A 170 -12.40 -8.91 -2.99
N LEU A 171 -13.07 -9.93 -3.52
CA LEU A 171 -13.12 -10.21 -4.95
C LEU A 171 -13.73 -9.03 -5.71
N PHE A 172 -14.85 -8.49 -5.24
CA PHE A 172 -15.50 -7.33 -5.85
C PHE A 172 -14.59 -6.10 -5.82
N ILE A 173 -13.96 -5.79 -4.68
CA ILE A 173 -12.99 -4.70 -4.56
C ILE A 173 -11.83 -4.90 -5.55
N THR A 174 -11.33 -6.12 -5.66
CA THR A 174 -10.25 -6.48 -6.59
C THR A 174 -10.66 -6.18 -8.04
N LEU A 175 -11.80 -6.71 -8.49
CA LEU A 175 -12.27 -6.51 -9.86
C LEU A 175 -12.61 -5.04 -10.14
N PHE A 176 -13.28 -4.37 -9.19
CA PHE A 176 -13.67 -2.98 -9.31
C PHE A 176 -12.46 -2.05 -9.41
N THR A 177 -11.50 -2.20 -8.51
CA THR A 177 -10.27 -1.38 -8.53
C THR A 177 -9.42 -1.68 -9.75
N ASN A 178 -9.34 -2.93 -10.20
CA ASN A 178 -8.66 -3.28 -11.44
C ASN A 178 -9.31 -2.61 -12.67
N GLN A 179 -10.64 -2.62 -12.75
CA GLN A 179 -11.35 -1.94 -13.83
C GLN A 179 -11.18 -0.42 -13.75
N TYR A 180 -11.30 0.18 -12.56
CA TYR A 180 -11.22 1.62 -12.37
C TYR A 180 -9.81 2.16 -12.63
N PHE A 181 -8.76 1.45 -12.19
CA PHE A 181 -7.37 1.90 -12.33
C PHE A 181 -6.74 1.53 -13.68
N HIS A 182 -7.02 0.34 -14.20
CA HIS A 182 -6.33 -0.20 -15.39
C HIS A 182 -7.23 -0.43 -16.59
N GLY A 183 -8.56 -0.41 -16.42
CA GLY A 183 -9.50 -0.86 -17.46
C GLY A 183 -9.37 -2.34 -17.78
N GLY A 184 -8.77 -3.14 -16.89
CA GLY A 184 -8.27 -4.49 -17.19
C GLY A 184 -9.31 -5.60 -17.17
N VAL A 185 -10.56 -5.33 -16.77
CA VAL A 185 -11.64 -6.33 -16.78
C VAL A 185 -12.44 -6.25 -18.07
N TRP A 186 -12.73 -5.03 -18.54
CA TRP A 186 -13.44 -4.73 -19.79
C TRP A 186 -12.72 -3.57 -20.50
N GLY A 187 -12.05 -3.86 -21.61
CA GLY A 187 -11.33 -2.86 -22.43
C GLY A 187 -9.86 -3.23 -22.69
N GLU A 188 -9.15 -2.35 -23.41
CA GLU A 188 -7.70 -2.45 -23.54
C GLU A 188 -7.02 -2.00 -22.25
N LEU A 189 -6.03 -2.78 -21.80
CA LEU A 189 -5.25 -2.50 -20.59
C LEU A 189 -4.52 -1.17 -20.76
N HIS A 190 -5.02 -0.12 -20.11
CA HIS A 190 -4.42 1.20 -20.16
C HIS A 190 -3.23 1.26 -19.21
N ASN A 191 -2.06 0.94 -19.72
CA ASN A 191 -0.84 1.23 -18.99
C ASN A 191 -0.54 2.73 -19.10
N LYS A 192 -0.93 3.51 -18.08
CA LYS A 192 -0.57 4.94 -17.93
C LYS A 192 0.91 5.18 -17.68
N SER A 193 1.75 4.16 -17.83
CA SER A 193 3.19 4.32 -18.04
C SER A 193 3.43 5.25 -19.20
N ILE A 194 3.77 6.48 -18.84
CA ILE A 194 4.24 7.50 -19.74
C ILE A 194 5.41 6.89 -20.50
N LYS A 195 5.17 6.42 -21.72
CA LYS A 195 6.25 6.24 -22.67
C LYS A 195 6.73 7.66 -22.94
N PRO A 196 7.95 8.06 -22.53
CA PRO A 196 8.44 9.38 -22.88
C PRO A 196 8.45 9.44 -24.40
N LYS A 197 7.63 10.31 -24.98
CA LYS A 197 7.76 10.63 -26.40
C LYS A 197 8.96 11.54 -26.50
N ILE A 198 10.03 10.99 -27.08
CA ILE A 198 11.24 11.72 -27.38
C ILE A 198 11.01 12.31 -28.76
N GLU A 199 10.75 13.61 -28.82
CA GLU A 199 10.69 14.36 -30.07
C GLU A 199 12.04 15.05 -30.27
N ILE A 200 12.70 14.73 -31.38
CA ILE A 200 14.00 15.29 -31.75
C ILE A 200 13.70 16.38 -32.78
N GLU A 201 13.99 17.63 -32.44
CA GLU A 201 13.83 18.77 -33.34
C GLU A 201 15.19 19.41 -33.64
N HIS A 202 15.25 20.10 -34.79
CA HIS A 202 16.41 20.87 -35.23
C HIS A 202 17.73 20.08 -35.29
N ALA A 203 17.69 18.85 -35.81
CA ALA A 203 18.91 18.11 -36.12
C ALA A 203 19.71 18.84 -37.22
N LYS A 204 20.90 19.34 -36.87
CA LYS A 204 21.85 19.99 -37.78
C LYS A 204 23.18 19.24 -37.75
N ILE A 205 23.69 18.94 -38.94
CA ILE A 205 25.02 18.35 -39.15
C ILE A 205 25.95 19.48 -39.60
N SER A 206 27.01 19.74 -38.85
CA SER A 206 28.12 20.62 -39.25
C SER A 206 29.44 19.98 -38.83
N ASP A 207 30.40 19.92 -39.74
CA ASP A 207 31.79 19.46 -39.51
C ASP A 207 31.90 18.12 -38.77
N ASN A 208 31.18 17.11 -39.28
CA ASN A 208 31.18 15.75 -38.73
C ASN A 208 30.62 15.64 -37.29
N SER A 209 29.93 16.68 -36.81
CA SER A 209 29.22 16.70 -35.53
C SER A 209 27.72 16.83 -35.75
N LEU A 210 26.95 15.96 -35.08
CA LEU A 210 25.49 15.96 -35.11
C LEU A 210 24.98 16.70 -33.86
N SER A 211 24.34 17.84 -34.06
CA SER A 211 23.68 18.60 -33.00
C SER A 211 22.16 18.48 -33.14
N PHE A 212 21.46 18.16 -32.07
CA PHE A 212 19.99 18.07 -32.04
C PHE A 212 19.46 18.50 -30.68
N GLN A 213 18.23 19.02 -30.66
CA GLN A 213 17.54 19.35 -29.42
C GLN A 213 16.58 18.21 -29.07
N VAL A 214 16.63 17.76 -27.82
CA VAL A 214 15.77 16.69 -27.31
C VAL A 214 14.70 17.33 -26.45
N PHE A 215 13.44 17.18 -26.87
CA PHE A 215 12.29 17.56 -26.05
C PHE A 215 11.67 16.31 -25.43
N THR A 216 11.53 16.31 -24.11
CA THR A 216 10.84 15.27 -23.35
C THR A 216 9.44 15.76 -23.01
N TRP A 217 8.44 15.38 -23.79
CA TRP A 217 7.04 15.70 -23.50
C TRP A 217 6.37 14.53 -22.76
N THR A 218 5.72 14.84 -21.64
CA THR A 218 4.79 13.93 -20.96
C THR A 218 3.37 14.24 -21.43
N SER A 219 2.87 13.52 -22.44
CA SER A 219 1.47 13.68 -22.85
C SER A 219 0.56 13.02 -21.80
N MET A 220 -0.03 13.80 -20.89
CA MET A 220 -1.26 13.39 -20.20
C MET A 220 -2.38 13.41 -21.23
N VAL A 221 -2.72 12.24 -21.77
CA VAL A 221 -3.94 12.07 -22.55
C VAL A 221 -5.10 12.19 -21.57
N LEU A 222 -5.67 13.39 -21.47
CA LEU A 222 -7.00 13.62 -20.94
C LEU A 222 -7.98 13.16 -22.01
N LYS A 223 -8.58 11.99 -21.80
CA LYS A 223 -9.79 11.54 -22.49
C LYS A 223 -10.86 11.31 -21.44
#